data_AF-A0A937H9I7-F1
#
_entry.id   AF-A0A937H9I7-F1
#
_cell.length_a   1.000
_cell.length_b   1.000
_cell.length_c   1.000
_cell.angle_alpha   90.00
_cell.angle_beta   90.00
_cell.angle_gamma   90.00
#
_symmetry.space_group_name_H-M   'P 1'
#
loop_
_entity.id
_entity.type
_entity.pdbx_description
1 polymer ?
#
loop_
_entity_poly.entity_id
_entity_poly.type
_entity_poly.pdbx_seq_one_letter_code
_entity_poly.pdbx_strand_id
1 'polypeptide(L)'
;MSSLMVFMSSCEGQPKATEAESASVVFVEDAANQKIDVKLNGSLFTSYHYQSSLPKPVLFPLVTASGKTLTRGFPIDPQPGERVDHPHHMGHWFNYGDVNGLDFWNNSDAIPEERLENYGKIVHSEIVKVDSDNGSLSTKSSWQNSAGEPLLDEATVFKFSQEGNTRIVDRFTTLTALQDVSFKDNKEGVFGVRVTRAMELPAKKPAIFVDAQGIPTEVKVLDNTGVNGNYLSSEGLEGNDVWGTRAEWVKLYSTIDEEPVSITILDNPNNVGYPTYWHARDYGLFSANPLGQEVFSKGKEALNFALESGASVTFHYRMLVHNGSVLNAEDISEFSLVDTKYKNYFDGSDLSQWEIKTRRGEAEGVVVNEIDTADNIWWSVEDNLLKVKNGPDEKGSTLWTKDSFDNFRVRLEFKFISGNIDSGVFMRGSDQLNPQIQIGVSGSLKRDMTCSPYVPKKGYPQEATKVKSLLKMDDWNNMVAEAIGNRYRVWLNGEHVMDYILEDANLKGPVGIQLHSNRQMEIWYKSIDIASF
;
A
#
# COMPACT_ATOMS: atom_id res chain seq x y z
N MET A 1 -57.58 8.89 -43.24
CA MET A 1 -57.44 9.41 -41.86
C MET A 1 -56.79 8.31 -41.04
N SER A 2 -55.48 8.46 -40.77
CA SER A 2 -54.87 8.54 -39.42
C SER A 2 -55.31 7.40 -38.49
N SER A 3 -54.43 6.58 -37.92
CA SER A 3 -53.23 7.00 -37.19
C SER A 3 -52.16 5.90 -37.16
N LEU A 4 -50.92 6.33 -37.32
CA LEU A 4 -49.69 5.58 -37.04
C LEU A 4 -49.50 5.54 -35.51
N MET A 5 -49.45 4.37 -34.90
CA MET A 5 -49.18 4.22 -33.46
C MET A 5 -47.75 3.67 -33.29
N VAL A 6 -46.85 4.55 -32.87
CA VAL A 6 -45.47 4.24 -32.51
C VAL A 6 -45.48 3.66 -31.10
N PHE A 7 -45.04 2.42 -30.92
CA PHE A 7 -44.70 1.89 -29.60
C PHE A 7 -43.24 2.23 -29.30
N MET A 8 -43.03 3.18 -28.39
CA MET A 8 -41.74 3.41 -27.76
C MET A 8 -41.43 2.24 -26.82
N SER A 9 -40.27 1.63 -27.01
CA SER A 9 -39.68 0.65 -26.10
C SER A 9 -39.24 1.38 -24.83
N SER A 10 -39.83 1.03 -23.68
CA SER A 10 -39.28 1.43 -22.38
C SER A 10 -38.09 0.52 -22.06
N CYS A 11 -36.89 1.09 -22.04
CA CYS A 11 -35.81 0.58 -21.20
C CYS A 11 -36.23 0.78 -19.74
N GLU A 12 -36.15 -0.26 -18.91
CA GLU A 12 -35.74 -0.15 -17.51
C GLU A 12 -35.69 -1.52 -16.82
N GLY A 13 -34.58 -1.75 -16.13
CA GLY A 13 -34.27 -3.00 -15.44
C GLY A 13 -32.81 -3.38 -15.60
N GLN A 14 -31.88 -2.50 -15.22
CA GLN A 14 -30.51 -2.94 -14.92
C GLN A 14 -30.60 -4.05 -13.85
N PRO A 15 -29.94 -5.20 -14.04
CA PRO A 15 -29.89 -6.21 -12.99
C PRO A 15 -29.21 -5.59 -11.77
N LYS A 16 -29.89 -5.69 -10.61
CA LYS A 16 -29.27 -5.48 -9.30
C LYS A 16 -27.94 -6.24 -9.28
N ALA A 17 -26.87 -5.55 -8.88
CA ALA A 17 -25.62 -6.19 -8.51
C ALA A 17 -25.93 -7.33 -7.54
N THR A 18 -25.78 -8.56 -8.01
CA THR A 18 -25.78 -9.75 -7.16
C THR A 18 -24.65 -9.60 -6.15
N GLU A 19 -24.97 -9.80 -4.87
CA GLU A 19 -23.97 -10.01 -3.83
C GLU A 19 -22.91 -10.99 -4.36
N ALA A 20 -21.63 -10.61 -4.30
CA ALA A 20 -20.55 -11.46 -4.73
C ALA A 20 -20.58 -12.75 -3.87
N GLU A 21 -20.93 -13.88 -4.47
CA GLU A 21 -20.73 -15.19 -3.84
C GLU A 21 -19.24 -15.30 -3.53
N SER A 22 -18.90 -15.49 -2.24
CA SER A 22 -17.53 -15.75 -1.82
C SER A 22 -17.00 -16.98 -2.56
N ALA A 23 -15.90 -16.83 -3.29
CA ALA A 23 -15.32 -17.93 -4.05
C ALA A 23 -15.02 -19.14 -3.15
N SER A 24 -15.31 -20.34 -3.65
CA SER A 24 -14.98 -21.57 -2.94
C SER A 24 -13.48 -21.84 -3.01
N VAL A 25 -12.83 -21.95 -1.84
CA VAL A 25 -11.41 -22.23 -1.72
C VAL A 25 -11.24 -23.68 -1.27
N VAL A 26 -10.43 -24.45 -2.00
CA VAL A 26 -10.12 -25.84 -1.69
C VAL A 26 -8.63 -26.04 -1.64
N PHE A 27 -8.14 -26.63 -0.55
CA PHE A 27 -6.76 -27.05 -0.38
C PHE A 27 -6.63 -28.55 -0.64
N VAL A 28 -5.68 -28.93 -1.48
CA VAL A 28 -5.36 -30.35 -1.76
C VAL A 28 -3.92 -30.60 -1.33
N GLU A 29 -3.76 -31.32 -0.22
CA GLU A 29 -2.45 -31.66 0.32
C GLU A 29 -1.81 -32.83 -0.46
N ASP A 30 -0.56 -32.63 -0.85
CA ASP A 30 0.34 -33.63 -1.42
C ASP A 30 1.58 -33.72 -0.52
N ALA A 31 1.41 -34.39 0.62
CA ALA A 31 2.46 -34.52 1.62
C ALA A 31 3.70 -35.24 1.08
N ALA A 32 3.54 -36.15 0.10
CA ALA A 32 4.64 -36.89 -0.50
C ALA A 32 5.60 -35.97 -1.28
N ASN A 33 5.04 -34.96 -1.98
CA ASN A 33 5.83 -33.97 -2.70
C ASN A 33 5.99 -32.65 -1.92
N GLN A 34 5.61 -32.64 -0.63
CA GLN A 34 5.64 -31.47 0.27
C GLN A 34 5.06 -30.22 -0.40
N LYS A 35 3.80 -30.34 -0.82
CA LYS A 35 3.07 -29.32 -1.57
C LYS A 35 1.60 -29.27 -1.14
N ILE A 36 0.99 -28.10 -1.14
CA ILE A 36 -0.48 -27.93 -1.00
C ILE A 36 -0.99 -27.13 -2.19
N ASP A 37 -1.84 -27.74 -3.02
CA ASP A 37 -2.52 -27.03 -4.11
C ASP A 37 -3.67 -26.20 -3.54
N VAL A 38 -3.78 -24.95 -3.98
CA VAL A 38 -4.86 -24.03 -3.68
C VAL A 38 -5.72 -23.88 -4.93
N LYS A 39 -6.97 -24.30 -4.84
CA LYS A 39 -7.96 -24.16 -5.91
C LYS A 39 -9.00 -23.11 -5.55
N LEU A 40 -9.34 -22.27 -6.51
CA LEU A 40 -10.42 -21.30 -6.41
C LEU A 40 -11.49 -21.66 -7.45
N ASN A 41 -12.72 -21.86 -6.98
CA ASN A 41 -13.85 -22.27 -7.84
C ASN A 41 -13.52 -23.51 -8.70
N GLY A 42 -12.86 -24.49 -8.09
CA GLY A 42 -12.52 -25.79 -8.70
C GLY A 42 -11.27 -25.79 -9.60
N SER A 43 -10.68 -24.65 -9.92
CA SER A 43 -9.48 -24.56 -10.78
C SER A 43 -8.24 -24.14 -9.98
N LEU A 44 -7.06 -24.60 -10.41
CA LEU A 44 -5.79 -24.29 -9.74
C LEU A 44 -5.56 -22.77 -9.76
N PHE A 45 -5.23 -22.22 -8.59
CA PHE A 45 -4.72 -20.86 -8.46
C PHE A 45 -3.21 -20.87 -8.26
N THR A 46 -2.75 -21.62 -7.25
CA THR A 46 -1.34 -21.75 -6.93
C THR A 46 -1.08 -22.99 -6.10
N SER A 47 0.18 -23.27 -5.79
CA SER A 47 0.56 -24.30 -4.83
C SER A 47 1.59 -23.75 -3.85
N TYR A 48 1.40 -24.03 -2.56
CA TYR A 48 2.41 -23.78 -1.55
C TYR A 48 3.43 -24.93 -1.58
N HIS A 49 4.65 -24.62 -2.00
CA HIS A 49 5.77 -25.55 -2.10
C HIS A 49 6.70 -25.37 -0.90
N TYR A 50 6.97 -26.47 -0.19
CA TYR A 50 7.76 -26.46 1.04
C TYR A 50 8.74 -27.64 1.13
N GLN A 51 9.19 -28.14 -0.02
CA GLN A 51 10.19 -29.20 -0.06
C GLN A 51 11.48 -28.76 0.65
N SER A 52 12.12 -29.68 1.38
CA SER A 52 13.39 -29.39 2.07
C SER A 52 14.57 -29.09 1.13
N SER A 53 14.46 -29.47 -0.15
CA SER A 53 15.42 -29.12 -1.19
C SER A 53 15.31 -27.65 -1.63
N LEU A 54 14.17 -26.99 -1.38
CA LEU A 54 14.03 -25.57 -1.68
C LEU A 54 14.76 -24.74 -0.61
N PRO A 55 15.40 -23.63 -1.00
CA PRO A 55 16.07 -22.76 -0.05
C PRO A 55 15.09 -21.86 0.72
N LYS A 56 13.82 -21.82 0.28
CA LYS A 56 12.69 -21.10 0.89
C LYS A 56 11.34 -21.65 0.37
N PRO A 57 10.25 -21.60 1.14
CA PRO A 57 8.92 -21.91 0.65
C PRO A 57 8.44 -20.87 -0.36
N VAL A 58 7.70 -21.31 -1.37
CA VAL A 58 7.20 -20.44 -2.46
C VAL A 58 5.75 -20.77 -2.83
N LEU A 59 5.04 -19.79 -3.39
CA LEU A 59 3.80 -20.02 -4.12
C LEU A 59 4.13 -20.18 -5.61
N PHE A 60 3.83 -21.33 -6.19
CA PHE A 60 4.08 -21.61 -7.61
C PHE A 60 3.14 -22.69 -8.17
N PRO A 61 2.73 -22.59 -9.45
CA PRO A 61 2.69 -21.36 -10.25
C PRO A 61 1.64 -20.37 -9.72
N LEU A 62 1.61 -19.13 -10.23
CA LEU A 62 0.43 -18.25 -10.09
C LEU A 62 -0.38 -18.31 -11.39
N VAL A 63 -1.66 -18.66 -11.28
CA VAL A 63 -2.54 -18.94 -12.44
C VAL A 63 -3.81 -18.09 -12.38
N THR A 64 -4.14 -17.42 -13.48
CA THR A 64 -5.35 -16.59 -13.61
C THR A 64 -6.63 -17.43 -13.60
N ALA A 65 -7.80 -16.79 -13.46
CA ALA A 65 -9.09 -17.50 -13.54
C ALA A 65 -9.33 -18.16 -14.91
N SER A 66 -8.77 -17.60 -15.99
CA SER A 66 -8.78 -18.19 -17.34
C SER A 66 -7.74 -19.29 -17.56
N GLY A 67 -6.87 -19.58 -16.58
CA GLY A 67 -5.86 -20.63 -16.68
C GLY A 67 -4.51 -20.19 -17.26
N LYS A 68 -4.22 -18.88 -17.39
CA LYS A 68 -2.91 -18.38 -17.81
C LYS A 68 -1.93 -18.42 -16.65
N THR A 69 -0.76 -19.02 -16.86
CA THR A 69 0.33 -19.00 -15.88
C THR A 69 1.11 -17.69 -16.00
N LEU A 70 1.24 -16.96 -14.89
CA LEU A 70 1.95 -15.67 -14.86
C LEU A 70 3.36 -15.75 -14.28
N THR A 71 3.70 -16.81 -13.55
CA THR A 71 5.04 -17.04 -12.99
C THR A 71 5.93 -17.83 -13.94
N ARG A 72 7.22 -17.53 -13.95
CA ARG A 72 8.23 -18.30 -14.69
C ARG A 72 8.40 -19.70 -14.10
N GLY A 73 8.53 -20.70 -14.97
CA GLY A 73 8.70 -22.10 -14.61
C GLY A 73 10.06 -22.47 -14.02
N PHE A 74 11.15 -21.87 -14.50
CA PHE A 74 12.50 -22.23 -14.02
C PHE A 74 12.74 -21.82 -12.55
N PRO A 75 13.33 -22.70 -11.71
CA PRO A 75 13.83 -24.05 -11.99
C PRO A 75 12.85 -25.20 -11.67
N ILE A 76 11.65 -24.93 -11.16
CA ILE A 76 10.69 -25.97 -10.72
C ILE A 76 10.13 -26.77 -11.90
N ASP A 77 9.66 -26.06 -12.93
CA ASP A 77 9.04 -26.63 -14.13
C ASP A 77 9.44 -25.79 -15.37
N PRO A 78 10.70 -25.88 -15.83
CA PRO A 78 11.23 -25.01 -16.89
C PRO A 78 10.44 -25.12 -18.19
N GLN A 79 9.95 -23.98 -18.72
CA GLN A 79 9.18 -23.94 -19.95
C GLN A 79 10.04 -23.49 -21.15
N PRO A 80 9.80 -24.01 -22.36
CA PRO A 80 10.46 -23.52 -23.58
C PRO A 80 10.25 -22.02 -23.78
N GLY A 81 11.32 -21.31 -24.18
CA GLY A 81 11.28 -19.86 -24.41
C GLY A 81 11.37 -19.01 -23.15
N GLU A 82 11.44 -19.61 -21.96
CA GLU A 82 11.69 -18.90 -20.70
C GLU A 82 13.17 -18.84 -20.32
N ARG A 83 13.53 -17.84 -19.51
CA ARG A 83 14.90 -17.66 -19.03
C ARG A 83 15.27 -18.69 -17.98
N VAL A 84 16.52 -19.13 -18.01
CA VAL A 84 17.13 -20.04 -17.01
C VAL A 84 18.17 -19.34 -16.13
N ASP A 85 18.05 -18.03 -15.99
CA ASP A 85 18.90 -17.21 -15.14
C ASP A 85 18.34 -17.13 -13.70
N HIS A 86 19.18 -16.74 -12.75
CA HIS A 86 18.78 -16.47 -11.36
C HIS A 86 17.86 -17.57 -10.79
N PRO A 87 18.37 -18.81 -10.60
CA PRO A 87 17.56 -19.94 -10.13
C PRO A 87 16.87 -19.73 -8.79
N HIS A 88 17.32 -18.75 -7.99
CA HIS A 88 16.72 -18.38 -6.71
C HIS A 88 15.44 -17.52 -6.83
N HIS A 89 15.12 -16.97 -8.01
CA HIS A 89 13.87 -16.25 -8.30
C HIS A 89 12.80 -17.22 -8.81
N MET A 90 12.02 -17.77 -7.89
CA MET A 90 11.09 -18.89 -8.15
C MET A 90 9.68 -18.56 -7.64
N GLY A 91 8.69 -18.55 -8.54
CA GLY A 91 7.30 -18.27 -8.16
C GLY A 91 7.13 -16.92 -7.46
N HIS A 92 6.31 -16.91 -6.40
CA HIS A 92 6.21 -15.82 -5.41
C HIS A 92 6.82 -16.26 -4.07
N TRP A 93 7.61 -15.39 -3.43
CA TRP A 93 8.32 -15.69 -2.18
C TRP A 93 8.40 -14.49 -1.22
N PHE A 94 8.88 -14.78 -0.01
CA PHE A 94 9.29 -13.79 0.98
C PHE A 94 10.69 -14.13 1.51
N ASN A 95 11.65 -13.22 1.40
CA ASN A 95 13.02 -13.36 1.93
C ASN A 95 13.76 -12.01 1.90
N TYR A 96 14.99 -11.93 2.38
CA TYR A 96 15.76 -10.68 2.36
C TYR A 96 17.25 -10.89 2.05
N GLY A 97 17.91 -9.88 1.49
CA GLY A 97 19.29 -10.01 1.04
C GLY A 97 20.36 -9.87 2.12
N ASP A 98 20.05 -9.29 3.29
CA ASP A 98 21.03 -9.14 4.37
C ASP A 98 20.36 -9.23 5.75
N VAL A 99 20.53 -10.38 6.41
CA VAL A 99 20.09 -10.59 7.80
C VAL A 99 21.30 -10.98 8.62
N ASN A 100 21.77 -10.09 9.51
CA ASN A 100 23.03 -10.25 10.25
C ASN A 100 24.25 -10.56 9.34
N GLY A 101 24.30 -9.95 8.15
CA GLY A 101 25.37 -10.17 7.16
C GLY A 101 25.21 -11.44 6.33
N LEU A 102 24.16 -12.23 6.54
CA LEU A 102 23.85 -13.43 5.76
C LEU A 102 22.88 -13.11 4.61
N ASP A 103 23.14 -13.66 3.44
CA ASP A 103 22.32 -13.52 2.25
C ASP A 103 21.25 -14.63 2.17
N PHE A 104 19.97 -14.26 2.34
CA PHE A 104 18.82 -15.17 2.14
C PHE A 104 18.17 -14.99 0.77
N TRP A 105 18.68 -14.10 -0.08
CA TRP A 105 18.15 -13.76 -1.40
C TRP A 105 18.75 -14.60 -2.52
N ASN A 106 20.08 -14.61 -2.65
CA ASN A 106 20.79 -15.29 -3.73
C ASN A 106 20.99 -16.79 -3.47
N ASN A 107 20.17 -17.38 -2.59
CA ASN A 107 20.26 -18.78 -2.18
C ASN A 107 19.91 -19.75 -3.33
N SER A 108 20.92 -20.45 -3.84
CA SER A 108 20.75 -21.46 -4.91
C SER A 108 21.81 -22.55 -4.82
N ASP A 109 21.57 -23.67 -5.50
CA ASP A 109 22.52 -24.79 -5.58
C ASP A 109 23.79 -24.47 -6.37
N ALA A 110 23.85 -23.29 -7.01
CA ALA A 110 25.02 -22.82 -7.74
C ALA A 110 26.05 -22.09 -6.84
N ILE A 111 25.79 -21.97 -5.54
CA ILE A 111 26.72 -21.34 -4.60
C ILE A 111 27.92 -22.27 -4.36
N PRO A 112 29.17 -21.81 -4.57
CA PRO A 112 30.36 -22.58 -4.22
C PRO A 112 30.41 -22.92 -2.72
N GLU A 113 30.87 -24.13 -2.38
CA GLU A 113 30.87 -24.65 -1.01
C GLU A 113 31.57 -23.71 -0.02
N GLU A 114 32.69 -23.11 -0.44
CA GLU A 114 33.48 -22.17 0.35
C GLU A 114 32.77 -20.85 0.66
N ARG A 115 31.65 -20.56 0.00
CA ARG A 115 30.85 -19.35 0.26
C ARG A 115 29.59 -19.62 1.06
N LEU A 116 29.21 -20.88 1.28
CA LEU A 116 27.93 -21.26 1.91
C LEU A 116 27.74 -20.63 3.29
N GLU A 117 28.83 -20.40 4.05
CA GLU A 117 28.80 -19.73 5.35
C GLU A 117 28.23 -18.30 5.34
N ASN A 118 28.22 -17.64 4.18
CA ASN A 118 27.68 -16.28 4.01
C ASN A 118 26.19 -16.25 3.65
N TYR A 119 25.53 -17.42 3.57
CA TYR A 119 24.14 -17.53 3.13
C TYR A 119 23.24 -18.14 4.20
N GLY A 120 21.98 -17.76 4.14
CA GLY A 120 20.90 -18.33 4.94
C GLY A 120 19.86 -19.07 4.11
N LYS A 121 19.06 -19.89 4.80
CA LYS A 121 17.90 -20.59 4.23
C LYS A 121 16.67 -20.39 5.10
N ILE A 122 15.50 -20.39 4.47
CA ILE A 122 14.21 -20.34 5.17
C ILE A 122 13.64 -21.75 5.10
N VAL A 123 13.64 -22.44 6.22
CA VAL A 123 13.23 -23.85 6.29
C VAL A 123 11.81 -23.92 6.82
N HIS A 124 10.89 -24.46 6.02
CA HIS A 124 9.54 -24.75 6.50
C HIS A 124 9.57 -25.75 7.65
N SER A 125 8.79 -25.47 8.70
CA SER A 125 8.73 -26.33 9.88
C SER A 125 7.36 -26.97 10.10
N GLU A 126 6.27 -26.24 9.84
CA GLU A 126 4.92 -26.71 10.22
C GLU A 126 3.82 -26.10 9.33
N ILE A 127 2.87 -26.94 8.90
CA ILE A 127 1.53 -26.49 8.48
C ILE A 127 0.68 -26.41 9.75
N VAL A 128 0.40 -25.19 10.22
CA VAL A 128 -0.31 -24.95 11.49
C VAL A 128 -1.81 -25.16 11.32
N LYS A 129 -2.38 -24.63 10.23
CA LYS A 129 -3.82 -24.71 9.97
C LYS A 129 -4.11 -24.62 8.48
N VAL A 130 -5.03 -25.45 8.02
CA VAL A 130 -5.71 -25.31 6.73
C VAL A 130 -7.18 -25.04 7.03
N ASP A 131 -7.71 -23.93 6.55
CA ASP A 131 -9.08 -23.47 6.85
C ASP A 131 -9.75 -23.07 5.54
N SER A 132 -10.49 -24.01 4.95
CA SER A 132 -11.16 -23.81 3.65
C SER A 132 -12.30 -22.80 3.75
N ASP A 133 -13.00 -22.74 4.89
CA ASP A 133 -14.14 -21.84 5.11
C ASP A 133 -13.70 -20.37 5.07
N ASN A 134 -12.51 -20.08 5.60
CA ASN A 134 -11.90 -18.76 5.56
C ASN A 134 -10.86 -18.59 4.43
N GLY A 135 -10.73 -19.60 3.55
CA GLY A 135 -9.74 -19.61 2.47
C GLY A 135 -8.30 -19.39 2.92
N SER A 136 -7.90 -19.89 4.09
CA SER A 136 -6.61 -19.55 4.70
C SER A 136 -5.70 -20.75 4.98
N LEU A 137 -4.39 -20.52 4.84
CA LEU A 137 -3.31 -21.46 5.14
C LEU A 137 -2.34 -20.78 6.10
N SER A 138 -2.12 -21.38 7.28
CA SER A 138 -1.17 -20.91 8.27
C SER A 138 0.04 -21.84 8.35
N THR A 139 1.24 -21.29 8.29
CA THR A 139 2.50 -22.04 8.29
C THR A 139 3.53 -21.43 9.24
N LYS A 140 4.53 -22.22 9.61
CA LYS A 140 5.76 -21.75 10.23
C LYS A 140 6.98 -22.11 9.40
N SER A 141 7.99 -21.25 9.48
CA SER A 141 9.32 -21.48 8.94
C SER A 141 10.37 -20.94 9.91
N SER A 142 11.63 -21.34 9.72
CA SER A 142 12.77 -20.88 10.50
C SER A 142 13.84 -20.33 9.55
N TRP A 143 14.31 -19.12 9.80
CA TRP A 143 15.40 -18.51 9.06
C TRP A 143 16.71 -18.92 9.73
N GLN A 144 17.52 -19.72 9.02
CA GLN A 144 18.69 -20.37 9.57
C GLN A 144 19.95 -19.98 8.81
N ASN A 145 21.10 -19.98 9.51
CA ASN A 145 22.41 -19.93 8.87
C ASN A 145 22.74 -21.28 8.19
N SER A 146 23.90 -21.36 7.55
CA SER A 146 24.37 -22.58 6.87
C SER A 146 24.60 -23.78 7.82
N ALA A 147 24.79 -23.55 9.12
CA ALA A 147 24.91 -24.60 10.13
C ALA A 147 23.55 -25.11 10.64
N GLY A 148 22.44 -24.50 10.21
CA GLY A 148 21.08 -24.83 10.66
C GLY A 148 20.69 -24.16 11.97
N GLU A 149 21.48 -23.20 12.46
CA GLU A 149 21.16 -22.45 13.66
C GLU A 149 20.14 -21.35 13.31
N PRO A 150 19.04 -21.21 14.08
CA PRO A 150 17.96 -20.29 13.74
C PRO A 150 18.24 -18.86 14.23
N LEU A 151 17.93 -17.87 13.38
CA LEU A 151 18.02 -16.43 13.66
C LEU A 151 16.63 -15.82 13.89
N LEU A 152 15.65 -16.22 13.08
CA LEU A 152 14.27 -15.76 13.15
C LEU A 152 13.31 -16.94 13.06
N ASP A 153 12.23 -16.87 13.81
CA ASP A 153 11.03 -17.66 13.56
C ASP A 153 10.07 -16.87 12.67
N GLU A 154 9.52 -17.52 11.65
CA GLU A 154 8.51 -16.97 10.76
C GLU A 154 7.17 -17.68 11.01
N ALA A 155 6.13 -16.91 11.26
CA ALA A 155 4.74 -17.38 11.23
C ALA A 155 4.01 -16.66 10.09
N THR A 156 3.45 -17.42 9.15
CA THR A 156 2.79 -16.86 7.97
C THR A 156 1.34 -17.32 7.88
N VAL A 157 0.43 -16.39 7.60
CA VAL A 157 -0.95 -16.66 7.21
C VAL A 157 -1.17 -16.17 5.79
N PHE A 158 -1.50 -17.09 4.89
CA PHE A 158 -2.02 -16.77 3.56
C PHE A 158 -3.54 -16.79 3.62
N LYS A 159 -4.18 -15.81 2.97
CA LYS A 159 -5.61 -15.87 2.64
C LYS A 159 -5.76 -15.78 1.13
N PHE A 160 -6.59 -16.66 0.59
CA PHE A 160 -6.87 -16.78 -0.81
C PHE A 160 -8.35 -16.47 -1.05
N SER A 161 -8.62 -15.60 -2.01
CA SER A 161 -9.98 -15.26 -2.41
C SER A 161 -10.04 -14.91 -3.89
N GLN A 162 -11.25 -14.73 -4.41
CA GLN A 162 -11.47 -14.25 -5.77
C GLN A 162 -12.67 -13.31 -5.81
N GLU A 163 -12.51 -12.19 -6.49
CA GLU A 163 -13.55 -11.19 -6.76
C GLU A 163 -13.60 -10.99 -8.29
N GLY A 164 -14.69 -11.43 -8.92
CA GLY A 164 -14.79 -11.46 -10.38
C GLY A 164 -13.63 -12.25 -11.02
N ASN A 165 -12.86 -11.59 -11.89
CA ASN A 165 -11.66 -12.15 -12.56
C ASN A 165 -10.35 -11.89 -11.79
N THR A 166 -10.42 -11.32 -10.59
CA THR A 166 -9.24 -11.03 -9.78
C THR A 166 -9.10 -12.08 -8.69
N ARG A 167 -8.03 -12.88 -8.74
CA ARG A 167 -7.62 -13.78 -7.66
C ARG A 167 -6.66 -13.08 -6.73
N ILE A 168 -6.79 -13.30 -5.43
CA ILE A 168 -6.12 -12.50 -4.41
C ILE A 168 -5.32 -13.42 -3.49
N VAL A 169 -4.09 -13.02 -3.19
CA VAL A 169 -3.28 -13.56 -2.08
C VAL A 169 -3.03 -12.43 -1.09
N ASP A 170 -3.62 -12.50 0.09
CA ASP A 170 -3.14 -11.74 1.24
C ASP A 170 -2.12 -12.58 2.00
N ARG A 171 -0.94 -12.02 2.26
CA ARG A 171 0.11 -12.67 3.06
C ARG A 171 0.44 -11.82 4.28
N PHE A 172 0.25 -12.41 5.45
CA PHE A 172 0.66 -11.86 6.73
C PHE A 172 1.86 -12.68 7.23
N THR A 173 3.03 -12.07 7.30
CA THR A 173 4.26 -12.74 7.75
C THR A 173 4.76 -12.04 9.02
N THR A 174 4.74 -12.73 10.15
CA THR A 174 5.37 -12.26 11.39
C THR A 174 6.74 -12.89 11.53
N LEU A 175 7.77 -12.05 11.66
CA LEU A 175 9.13 -12.47 12.01
C LEU A 175 9.38 -12.18 13.50
N THR A 176 9.84 -13.17 14.24
CA THR A 176 10.24 -13.06 15.65
C THR A 176 11.72 -13.35 15.78
N ALA A 177 12.47 -12.41 16.38
CA ALA A 177 13.92 -12.53 16.53
C ALA A 177 14.29 -13.46 17.67
N LEU A 178 15.14 -14.46 17.40
CA LEU A 178 15.64 -15.41 18.41
C LEU A 178 16.93 -14.93 19.09
N GLN A 179 17.56 -13.93 18.49
CA GLN A 179 18.72 -13.17 18.95
C GLN A 179 18.56 -11.74 18.43
N ASP A 180 19.52 -10.85 18.69
CA ASP A 180 19.50 -9.55 18.03
C ASP A 180 19.70 -9.73 16.51
N VAL A 181 18.80 -9.15 15.73
CA VAL A 181 18.78 -9.27 14.27
C VAL A 181 18.78 -7.90 13.62
N SER A 182 19.71 -7.70 12.70
CA SER A 182 19.83 -6.54 11.84
C SER A 182 19.40 -6.90 10.43
N PHE A 183 18.65 -6.00 9.81
CA PHE A 183 18.28 -6.01 8.40
C PHE A 183 18.92 -4.76 7.78
N LYS A 184 20.17 -4.89 7.34
CA LYS A 184 20.89 -3.77 6.73
C LYS A 184 20.24 -3.38 5.42
N ASP A 185 20.23 -2.08 5.10
CA ASP A 185 19.59 -1.60 3.88
C ASP A 185 20.17 -2.27 2.62
N ASN A 186 19.31 -2.95 1.87
CA ASN A 186 19.69 -3.75 0.70
C ASN A 186 18.62 -3.61 -0.40
N LYS A 187 19.04 -3.63 -1.67
CA LYS A 187 18.13 -3.66 -2.83
C LYS A 187 17.32 -4.96 -2.91
N GLU A 188 17.78 -6.03 -2.28
CA GLU A 188 17.21 -7.38 -2.38
C GLU A 188 16.23 -7.67 -1.23
N GLY A 189 14.93 -7.62 -1.52
CA GLY A 189 13.87 -7.85 -0.53
C GLY A 189 12.50 -7.44 -1.05
N VAL A 190 11.41 -7.62 -0.30
CA VAL A 190 11.13 -8.76 0.58
C VAL A 190 10.05 -9.64 -0.02
N PHE A 191 9.03 -9.06 -0.64
CA PHE A 191 7.87 -9.76 -1.20
C PHE A 191 7.98 -9.79 -2.73
N GLY A 192 8.58 -10.87 -3.25
CA GLY A 192 9.01 -10.97 -4.65
C GLY A 192 8.19 -11.95 -5.48
N VAL A 193 8.16 -11.73 -6.79
CA VAL A 193 7.64 -12.66 -7.79
C VAL A 193 8.54 -12.65 -9.03
N ARG A 194 8.68 -13.82 -9.67
CA ARG A 194 9.33 -13.97 -10.96
C ARG A 194 8.33 -14.39 -12.01
N VAL A 195 8.15 -13.55 -13.02
CA VAL A 195 7.10 -13.74 -14.04
C VAL A 195 7.61 -14.41 -15.32
N THR A 196 6.68 -15.02 -16.04
CA THR A 196 6.93 -15.64 -17.35
C THR A 196 7.42 -14.62 -18.38
N ARG A 197 8.03 -15.10 -19.47
CA ARG A 197 8.61 -14.26 -20.53
C ARG A 197 7.60 -13.29 -21.15
N ALA A 198 6.34 -13.68 -21.28
CA ALA A 198 5.29 -12.81 -21.83
C ALA A 198 5.03 -11.56 -20.98
N MET A 199 5.31 -11.62 -19.68
CA MET A 199 5.13 -10.53 -18.73
C MET A 199 6.38 -9.65 -18.57
N GLU A 200 7.50 -10.01 -19.20
CA GLU A 200 8.72 -9.19 -19.19
C GLU A 200 8.56 -7.93 -20.05
N LEU A 201 9.37 -6.91 -19.77
CA LEU A 201 9.51 -5.79 -20.68
C LEU A 201 10.24 -6.26 -21.96
N PRO A 202 9.88 -5.70 -23.13
CA PRO A 202 10.66 -5.93 -24.34
C PRO A 202 12.12 -5.53 -24.13
N ALA A 203 13.04 -6.46 -24.42
CA ALA A 203 14.47 -6.26 -24.17
C ALA A 203 15.29 -6.55 -25.42
N LYS A 204 16.45 -5.89 -25.55
CA LYS A 204 17.40 -6.07 -26.66
C LYS A 204 18.73 -6.68 -26.24
N LYS A 205 18.95 -6.85 -24.93
CA LYS A 205 20.20 -7.38 -24.36
C LYS A 205 20.22 -8.92 -24.46
N PRO A 206 21.38 -9.56 -24.70
CA PRO A 206 21.49 -11.01 -24.71
C PRO A 206 20.99 -11.66 -23.41
N ALA A 207 20.45 -12.88 -23.50
CA ALA A 207 20.09 -13.69 -22.34
C ALA A 207 20.03 -15.19 -22.65
N ILE A 208 19.97 -16.02 -21.60
CA ILE A 208 19.97 -17.49 -21.70
C ILE A 208 18.53 -18.01 -21.49
N PHE A 209 18.07 -18.87 -22.41
CA PHE A 209 16.71 -19.45 -22.42
C PHE A 209 16.73 -20.96 -22.52
N VAL A 210 15.60 -21.61 -22.18
CA VAL A 210 15.31 -23.01 -22.53
C VAL A 210 14.91 -23.09 -24.00
N ASP A 211 15.57 -23.92 -24.80
CA ASP A 211 15.15 -24.22 -26.17
C ASP A 211 13.99 -25.24 -26.24
N ALA A 212 13.52 -25.57 -27.44
CA ALA A 212 12.45 -26.54 -27.63
C ALA A 212 12.81 -27.98 -27.18
N GLN A 213 14.08 -28.24 -26.86
CA GLN A 213 14.60 -29.52 -26.37
C GLN A 213 14.91 -29.48 -24.86
N GLY A 214 14.64 -28.37 -24.18
CA GLY A 214 14.87 -28.23 -22.74
C GLY A 214 16.28 -27.76 -22.36
N ILE A 215 17.13 -27.36 -23.33
CA ILE A 215 18.54 -27.04 -23.10
C ILE A 215 18.76 -25.52 -22.96
N PRO A 216 19.55 -25.06 -21.96
CA PRO A 216 20.01 -23.67 -21.86
C PRO A 216 20.82 -23.22 -23.07
N THR A 217 20.36 -22.16 -23.76
CA THR A 217 21.02 -21.58 -24.93
C THR A 217 21.11 -20.06 -24.83
N GLU A 218 22.28 -19.48 -25.12
CA GLU A 218 22.48 -18.02 -25.18
C GLU A 218 21.88 -17.45 -26.47
N VAL A 219 21.01 -16.45 -26.32
CA VAL A 219 20.37 -15.74 -27.42
C VAL A 219 20.87 -14.28 -27.45
N LYS A 220 21.62 -13.93 -28.49
CA LYS A 220 22.26 -12.60 -28.63
C LYS A 220 21.29 -11.47 -28.98
N VAL A 221 20.22 -11.78 -29.72
CA VAL A 221 19.15 -10.84 -30.08
C VAL A 221 17.84 -11.48 -29.66
N LEU A 222 17.18 -10.89 -28.67
CA LEU A 222 15.95 -11.44 -28.11
C LEU A 222 14.80 -11.30 -29.10
N ASP A 223 14.13 -12.43 -29.35
CA ASP A 223 12.77 -12.39 -29.89
C ASP A 223 11.84 -11.83 -28.79
N ASN A 224 11.09 -10.79 -29.16
CA ASN A 224 10.08 -10.18 -28.30
C ASN A 224 8.66 -10.47 -28.80
N THR A 225 8.50 -11.43 -29.72
CA THR A 225 7.18 -11.93 -30.12
C THR A 225 6.44 -12.43 -28.88
N GLY A 226 5.26 -11.85 -28.59
CA GLY A 226 4.47 -12.17 -27.39
C GLY A 226 4.97 -11.54 -26.08
N VAL A 227 6.02 -10.71 -26.13
CA VAL A 227 6.59 -10.02 -24.96
C VAL A 227 6.14 -8.56 -24.99
N ASN A 228 5.21 -8.19 -24.12
CA ASN A 228 4.62 -6.86 -24.11
C ASN A 228 4.33 -6.35 -22.67
N GLY A 229 5.05 -6.90 -21.69
CA GLY A 229 4.88 -6.51 -20.29
C GLY A 229 5.30 -5.07 -20.02
N ASN A 230 4.61 -4.42 -19.09
CA ASN A 230 4.97 -3.08 -18.61
C ASN A 230 4.53 -2.87 -17.14
N TYR A 231 5.24 -1.99 -16.44
CA TYR A 231 4.88 -1.58 -15.08
C TYR A 231 4.03 -0.31 -15.08
N LEU A 232 3.18 -0.15 -14.06
CA LEU A 232 2.49 1.08 -13.68
C LEU A 232 2.48 1.19 -12.15
N SER A 233 2.88 2.33 -11.58
CA SER A 233 2.81 2.58 -10.13
C SER A 233 1.62 3.47 -9.74
N SER A 234 1.28 3.50 -8.45
CA SER A 234 0.28 4.43 -7.89
C SER A 234 0.61 5.90 -8.12
N GLU A 235 1.88 6.23 -8.37
CA GLU A 235 2.36 7.59 -8.65
C GLU A 235 2.35 7.92 -10.15
N GLY A 236 1.81 7.02 -11.00
CA GLY A 236 1.74 7.19 -12.45
C GLY A 236 3.06 6.96 -13.19
N LEU A 237 4.06 6.36 -12.54
CA LEU A 237 5.32 5.97 -13.21
C LEU A 237 5.15 4.67 -13.96
N GLU A 238 5.82 4.54 -15.09
CA GLU A 238 5.73 3.37 -15.97
C GLU A 238 7.09 2.75 -16.30
N GLY A 239 7.06 1.47 -16.69
CA GLY A 239 8.23 0.75 -17.20
C GLY A 239 9.42 0.77 -16.24
N ASN A 240 10.60 1.11 -16.76
CA ASN A 240 11.83 1.11 -15.97
C ASN A 240 11.92 2.27 -14.96
N ASP A 241 11.08 3.30 -15.11
CA ASP A 241 11.09 4.46 -14.20
C ASP A 241 10.48 4.12 -12.83
N VAL A 242 9.80 2.98 -12.71
CA VAL A 242 9.29 2.44 -11.43
C VAL A 242 10.43 1.97 -10.52
N TRP A 243 11.56 1.51 -11.08
CA TRP A 243 12.68 0.98 -10.30
C TRP A 243 13.18 1.98 -9.23
N GLY A 244 13.22 1.53 -7.98
CA GLY A 244 13.74 2.30 -6.86
C GLY A 244 12.90 3.51 -6.49
N THR A 245 11.64 3.56 -6.91
CA THR A 245 10.67 4.57 -6.50
C THR A 245 9.74 4.04 -5.42
N ARG A 246 9.05 4.95 -4.73
CA ARG A 246 8.05 4.62 -3.71
C ARG A 246 6.65 4.74 -4.31
N ALA A 247 5.80 3.77 -4.02
CA ALA A 247 4.40 3.75 -4.44
C ALA A 247 3.59 2.82 -3.52
N GLU A 248 2.29 3.06 -3.35
CA GLU A 248 1.42 2.24 -2.50
C GLU A 248 1.11 0.89 -3.16
N TRP A 249 1.13 0.87 -4.48
CA TRP A 249 1.03 -0.33 -5.29
C TRP A 249 1.80 -0.18 -6.60
N VAL A 250 2.21 -1.32 -7.15
CA VAL A 250 2.72 -1.42 -8.52
C VAL A 250 2.00 -2.58 -9.21
N LYS A 251 1.63 -2.36 -10.47
CA LYS A 251 1.06 -3.34 -11.38
C LYS A 251 2.06 -3.67 -12.47
N LEU A 252 2.30 -4.96 -12.70
CA LEU A 252 2.92 -5.49 -13.91
C LEU A 252 1.83 -6.11 -14.77
N TYR A 253 1.64 -5.60 -15.99
CA TYR A 253 0.58 -6.04 -16.89
C TYR A 253 1.14 -6.44 -18.25
N SER A 254 0.41 -7.31 -18.95
CA SER A 254 0.73 -7.79 -20.31
C SER A 254 -0.55 -8.30 -21.00
N THR A 255 -0.41 -8.84 -22.20
CA THR A 255 -1.42 -9.59 -22.94
C THR A 255 -0.87 -10.97 -23.31
N ILE A 256 -1.57 -12.05 -22.93
CA ILE A 256 -1.23 -13.45 -23.25
C ILE A 256 -2.37 -14.06 -24.06
N ASP A 257 -2.10 -14.51 -25.29
CA ASP A 257 -3.11 -15.01 -26.23
C ASP A 257 -4.28 -14.02 -26.41
N GLU A 258 -3.95 -12.74 -26.65
CA GLU A 258 -4.91 -11.62 -26.78
C GLU A 258 -5.73 -11.29 -25.52
N GLU A 259 -5.51 -12.00 -24.41
CA GLU A 259 -6.15 -11.74 -23.12
C GLU A 259 -5.30 -10.80 -22.25
N PRO A 260 -5.82 -9.64 -21.81
CA PRO A 260 -5.14 -8.81 -20.82
C PRO A 260 -4.96 -9.55 -19.50
N VAL A 261 -3.77 -9.47 -18.91
CA VAL A 261 -3.43 -10.07 -17.62
C VAL A 261 -2.56 -9.12 -16.79
N SER A 262 -2.61 -9.25 -15.47
CA SER A 262 -1.72 -8.49 -14.59
C SER A 262 -1.46 -9.15 -13.25
N ILE A 263 -0.29 -8.84 -12.67
CA ILE A 263 0.02 -9.00 -11.25
C ILE A 263 0.14 -7.60 -10.63
N THR A 264 -0.65 -7.32 -9.60
CA THR A 264 -0.53 -6.08 -8.80
C THR A 264 -0.13 -6.43 -7.38
N ILE A 265 0.88 -5.76 -6.83
CA ILE A 265 1.24 -5.90 -5.42
C ILE A 265 0.88 -4.60 -4.71
N LEU A 266 0.16 -4.69 -3.60
CA LEU A 266 -0.23 -3.57 -2.74
C LEU A 266 0.52 -3.70 -1.41
N ASP A 267 1.14 -2.60 -1.00
CA ASP A 267 1.83 -2.46 0.27
C ASP A 267 0.84 -2.05 1.38
N ASN A 268 1.11 -2.44 2.62
CA ASN A 268 0.27 -2.07 3.76
C ASN A 268 0.89 -0.91 4.56
N PRO A 269 0.11 0.12 4.95
CA PRO A 269 0.59 1.23 5.77
C PRO A 269 1.31 0.86 7.08
N ASN A 270 1.02 -0.33 7.63
CA ASN A 270 1.65 -0.81 8.86
C ASN A 270 2.97 -1.54 8.62
N ASN A 271 3.34 -1.78 7.37
CA ASN A 271 4.67 -2.29 7.08
C ASN A 271 5.70 -1.23 7.45
N VAL A 272 6.78 -1.66 8.10
CA VAL A 272 7.95 -0.80 8.27
C VAL A 272 8.37 -0.25 6.91
N GLY A 273 8.86 0.99 6.85
CA GLY A 273 9.36 1.57 5.60
C GLY A 273 8.30 1.98 4.58
N TYR A 274 7.00 1.89 4.90
CA TYR A 274 5.90 2.28 4.01
C TYR A 274 5.96 3.75 3.53
N PRO A 275 5.48 4.04 2.31
CA PRO A 275 5.28 3.06 1.23
C PRO A 275 6.63 2.50 0.77
N THR A 276 6.68 1.20 0.53
CA THR A 276 7.86 0.45 0.12
C THR A 276 8.59 1.03 -1.10
N TYR A 277 9.88 0.74 -1.23
CA TYR A 277 10.58 0.93 -2.49
C TYR A 277 10.35 -0.25 -3.42
N TRP A 278 10.24 0.01 -4.72
CA TRP A 278 9.93 -1.04 -5.71
C TRP A 278 11.16 -1.53 -6.46
N HIS A 279 11.39 -2.84 -6.39
CA HIS A 279 12.37 -3.55 -7.20
C HIS A 279 11.66 -4.07 -8.46
N ALA A 280 11.64 -3.27 -9.52
CA ALA A 280 10.98 -3.57 -10.79
C ALA A 280 12.00 -3.73 -11.93
N ARG A 281 12.30 -4.96 -12.32
CA ARG A 281 13.29 -5.26 -13.38
C ARG A 281 12.62 -5.57 -14.71
N ASP A 282 13.28 -5.18 -15.79
CA ASP A 282 12.86 -5.45 -17.17
C ASP A 282 12.70 -6.95 -17.46
N TYR A 283 13.54 -7.81 -16.86
CA TYR A 283 13.50 -9.26 -17.01
C TYR A 283 12.46 -9.98 -16.12
N GLY A 284 11.47 -9.27 -15.57
CA GLY A 284 10.32 -9.88 -14.88
C GLY A 284 10.57 -10.26 -13.41
N LEU A 285 11.61 -9.72 -12.78
CA LEU A 285 11.71 -9.73 -11.31
C LEU A 285 10.98 -8.50 -10.76
N PHE A 286 9.95 -8.76 -9.97
CA PHE A 286 9.08 -7.74 -9.41
C PHE A 286 8.93 -7.95 -7.89
N SER A 287 9.31 -6.97 -7.07
CA SER A 287 9.27 -7.11 -5.61
C SER A 287 9.02 -5.78 -4.89
N ALA A 288 8.25 -5.84 -3.81
CA ALA A 288 8.14 -4.77 -2.83
C ALA A 288 9.28 -4.89 -1.81
N ASN A 289 10.08 -3.82 -1.64
CA ASN A 289 11.23 -3.78 -0.72
C ASN A 289 11.20 -2.57 0.23
N PRO A 290 10.66 -2.73 1.45
CA PRO A 290 10.58 -1.69 2.46
C PRO A 290 11.86 -1.55 3.29
N LEU A 291 12.91 -2.30 3.01
CA LEU A 291 14.14 -2.31 3.80
C LEU A 291 15.34 -1.83 2.97
N GLY A 292 15.13 -1.18 1.82
CA GLY A 292 16.21 -0.78 0.90
C GLY A 292 16.51 0.72 0.85
N GLN A 293 16.14 1.49 1.88
CA GLN A 293 16.11 2.96 1.85
C GLN A 293 17.44 3.57 1.41
N GLU A 294 18.57 3.17 2.00
CA GLU A 294 19.90 3.66 1.64
C GLU A 294 20.22 3.43 0.17
N VAL A 295 19.94 2.23 -0.33
CA VAL A 295 20.28 1.86 -1.70
C VAL A 295 19.40 2.58 -2.71
N PHE A 296 18.09 2.63 -2.49
CA PHE A 296 17.15 3.23 -3.44
C PHE A 296 17.14 4.77 -3.38
N SER A 297 17.35 5.34 -2.21
CA SER A 297 17.46 6.80 -2.03
C SER A 297 18.84 7.36 -2.43
N LYS A 298 19.82 6.48 -2.73
CA LYS A 298 21.23 6.83 -2.97
C LYS A 298 21.87 7.51 -1.76
N GLY A 299 21.61 6.96 -0.57
CA GLY A 299 22.17 7.40 0.72
C GLY A 299 21.51 8.63 1.33
N LYS A 300 20.34 9.08 0.82
CA LYS A 300 19.61 10.21 1.41
C LYS A 300 18.77 9.81 2.62
N GLU A 301 18.33 8.57 2.64
CA GLU A 301 17.57 7.93 3.71
C GLU A 301 18.32 6.66 4.12
N ALA A 302 18.21 6.23 5.37
CA ALA A 302 18.63 4.91 5.80
C ALA A 302 17.66 4.43 6.87
N LEU A 303 17.21 3.18 6.77
CA LEU A 303 16.33 2.58 7.77
C LEU A 303 17.14 1.75 8.77
N ASN A 304 18.02 0.88 8.26
CA ASN A 304 18.84 -0.05 9.05
C ASN A 304 18.01 -0.76 10.11
N PHE A 305 16.89 -1.34 9.66
CA PHE A 305 15.90 -1.95 10.53
C PHE A 305 16.53 -3.04 11.39
N ALA A 306 16.14 -3.13 12.66
CA ALA A 306 16.64 -4.12 13.58
C ALA A 306 15.55 -4.57 14.56
N LEU A 307 15.69 -5.79 15.05
CA LEU A 307 14.89 -6.40 16.09
C LEU A 307 15.82 -6.84 17.22
N GLU A 308 15.50 -6.44 18.44
CA GLU A 308 16.10 -7.04 19.64
C GLU A 308 15.61 -8.48 19.81
N SER A 309 16.38 -9.32 20.49
CA SER A 309 15.95 -10.67 20.83
C SER A 309 14.55 -10.69 21.48
N GLY A 310 13.66 -11.51 20.94
CA GLY A 310 12.25 -11.63 21.36
C GLY A 310 11.29 -10.62 20.71
N ALA A 311 11.79 -9.55 20.08
CA ALA A 311 10.95 -8.59 19.36
C ALA A 311 10.39 -9.21 18.07
N SER A 312 9.30 -8.64 17.57
CA SER A 312 8.63 -9.11 16.35
C SER A 312 8.17 -7.97 15.45
N VAL A 313 8.12 -8.25 14.15
CA VAL A 313 7.52 -7.38 13.13
C VAL A 313 6.57 -8.20 12.27
N THR A 314 5.48 -7.58 11.81
CA THR A 314 4.56 -8.22 10.86
C THR A 314 4.54 -7.44 9.55
N PHE A 315 4.71 -8.14 8.44
CA PHE A 315 4.53 -7.63 7.10
C PHE A 315 3.21 -8.13 6.54
N HIS A 316 2.45 -7.24 5.91
CA HIS A 316 1.21 -7.55 5.22
C HIS A 316 1.28 -7.05 3.78
N TYR A 317 1.12 -7.95 2.82
CA TYR A 317 1.02 -7.61 1.40
C TYR A 317 -0.19 -8.28 0.78
N ARG A 318 -0.79 -7.59 -0.19
CA ARG A 318 -1.82 -8.14 -1.06
C ARG A 318 -1.29 -8.26 -2.47
N MET A 319 -1.46 -9.43 -3.10
CA MET A 319 -1.18 -9.64 -4.51
C MET A 319 -2.49 -9.93 -5.25
N LEU A 320 -2.74 -9.19 -6.32
CA LEU A 320 -3.84 -9.41 -7.25
C LEU A 320 -3.31 -10.10 -8.51
N VAL A 321 -3.97 -11.17 -8.93
CA VAL A 321 -3.72 -11.90 -10.18
C VAL A 321 -4.99 -11.78 -11.01
N HIS A 322 -4.95 -10.96 -12.06
CA HIS A 322 -6.12 -10.54 -12.83
C HIS A 322 -6.02 -10.96 -14.30
N ASN A 323 -7.17 -11.22 -14.93
CA ASN A 323 -7.28 -11.52 -16.36
C ASN A 323 -8.57 -10.98 -17.00
N GLY A 324 -8.60 -10.94 -18.33
CA GLY A 324 -9.78 -10.65 -19.14
C GLY A 324 -10.08 -9.16 -19.34
N SER A 325 -9.45 -8.28 -18.56
CA SER A 325 -9.57 -6.83 -18.68
C SER A 325 -8.32 -6.11 -18.19
N VAL A 326 -8.21 -4.84 -18.53
CA VAL A 326 -7.22 -3.95 -17.91
C VAL A 326 -7.76 -3.50 -16.56
N LEU A 327 -7.10 -3.89 -15.48
CA LEU A 327 -7.41 -3.40 -14.14
C LEU A 327 -6.84 -1.99 -13.95
N ASN A 328 -7.66 -0.95 -14.00
CA ASN A 328 -7.20 0.44 -13.96
C ASN A 328 -6.89 0.90 -12.53
N ALA A 329 -6.26 2.06 -12.39
CA ALA A 329 -5.91 2.62 -11.08
C ALA A 329 -7.13 2.81 -10.16
N GLU A 330 -8.27 3.22 -10.74
CA GLU A 330 -9.54 3.35 -10.02
C GLU A 330 -10.03 2.00 -9.50
N ASP A 331 -10.04 0.96 -10.33
CA ASP A 331 -10.44 -0.39 -9.94
C ASP A 331 -9.47 -1.01 -8.90
N ILE A 332 -8.16 -0.70 -8.98
CA ILE A 332 -7.18 -1.14 -7.97
C ILE A 332 -7.51 -0.57 -6.59
N SER A 333 -8.06 0.64 -6.53
CA SER A 333 -8.43 1.28 -5.25
C SER A 333 -9.53 0.52 -4.51
N GLU A 334 -10.38 -0.25 -5.20
CA GLU A 334 -11.38 -1.12 -4.55
C GLU A 334 -10.72 -2.24 -3.74
N PHE A 335 -9.49 -2.65 -4.09
CA PHE A 335 -8.69 -3.64 -3.38
C PHE A 335 -7.78 -3.06 -2.30
N SER A 336 -7.84 -1.74 -2.09
CA SER A 336 -6.99 -0.99 -1.18
C SER A 336 -7.03 -1.53 0.25
N LEU A 337 -5.85 -1.62 0.86
CA LEU A 337 -5.68 -1.98 2.27
C LEU A 337 -5.94 -0.79 3.21
N VAL A 338 -6.27 0.38 2.64
CA VAL A 338 -6.57 1.63 3.34
C VAL A 338 -8.05 1.96 3.27
N ASP A 339 -8.68 1.86 2.09
CA ASP A 339 -9.98 2.51 1.87
C ASP A 339 -11.11 1.91 2.69
N THR A 340 -11.04 0.61 2.97
CA THR A 340 -11.99 -0.09 3.84
C THR A 340 -11.88 0.31 5.32
N LYS A 341 -10.82 1.03 5.71
CA LYS A 341 -10.59 1.48 7.09
C LYS A 341 -11.13 2.87 7.39
N TYR A 342 -11.62 3.61 6.38
CA TYR A 342 -12.20 4.93 6.60
C TYR A 342 -13.48 4.84 7.44
N LYS A 343 -13.44 5.48 8.61
CA LYS A 343 -14.62 5.80 9.41
C LYS A 343 -14.99 7.25 9.15
N ASN A 344 -16.28 7.51 8.98
CA ASN A 344 -16.77 8.88 8.90
C ASN A 344 -16.76 9.53 10.30
N TYR A 345 -16.15 10.71 10.38
CA TYR A 345 -16.17 11.57 11.57
C TYR A 345 -17.10 12.77 11.38
N PHE A 346 -17.43 13.12 10.14
CA PHE A 346 -18.47 14.10 9.81
C PHE A 346 -19.09 13.77 8.45
N ASP A 347 -20.39 13.48 8.41
CA ASP A 347 -21.19 13.15 7.22
C ASP A 347 -22.23 14.22 6.88
N GLY A 348 -22.19 15.35 7.59
CA GLY A 348 -23.20 16.40 7.48
C GLY A 348 -24.32 16.33 8.53
N SER A 349 -24.37 15.30 9.37
CA SER A 349 -25.46 15.14 10.36
C SER A 349 -25.22 15.93 11.66
N ASP A 350 -24.18 15.61 12.41
CA ASP A 350 -23.85 16.24 13.69
C ASP A 350 -22.34 16.22 14.01
N LEU A 351 -21.97 16.76 15.17
CA LEU A 351 -20.59 16.83 15.65
C LEU A 351 -20.35 15.90 16.86
N SER A 352 -21.10 14.80 16.99
CA SER A 352 -21.06 13.88 18.14
C SER A 352 -19.68 13.24 18.38
N GLN A 353 -18.88 13.06 17.33
CA GLN A 353 -17.51 12.52 17.39
C GLN A 353 -16.45 13.59 17.73
N TRP A 354 -16.87 14.83 17.92
CA TRP A 354 -15.99 15.97 18.12
C TRP A 354 -16.22 16.65 19.46
N GLU A 355 -15.20 17.36 19.93
CA GLU A 355 -15.23 18.18 21.13
C GLU A 355 -14.50 19.51 20.92
N ILE A 356 -14.87 20.52 21.70
CA ILE A 356 -14.16 21.81 21.75
C ILE A 356 -13.58 21.94 23.16
N LYS A 357 -12.25 22.01 23.26
CA LYS A 357 -11.55 22.03 24.55
C LYS A 357 -11.56 23.37 25.29
N THR A 358 -12.03 24.44 24.65
CA THR A 358 -12.24 25.74 25.30
C THR A 358 -13.28 26.54 24.52
N ARG A 359 -14.39 26.94 25.13
CA ARG A 359 -15.32 27.92 24.53
C ARG A 359 -14.99 29.35 24.95
N ARG A 360 -15.60 30.31 24.25
CA ARG A 360 -15.50 31.72 24.60
C ARG A 360 -15.96 31.98 26.03
N GLY A 361 -15.06 32.50 26.86
CA GLY A 361 -15.36 32.94 28.24
C GLY A 361 -15.05 31.90 29.30
N GLU A 362 -14.70 30.68 28.89
CA GLU A 362 -14.20 29.64 29.79
C GLU A 362 -12.69 29.78 30.01
N ALA A 363 -12.22 29.26 31.13
CA ALA A 363 -10.79 29.18 31.41
C ALA A 363 -10.12 28.19 30.44
N GLU A 364 -8.88 28.48 30.07
CA GLU A 364 -8.05 27.58 29.27
C GLU A 364 -7.93 26.22 29.98
N GLY A 365 -8.27 25.13 29.27
CA GLY A 365 -8.24 23.76 29.80
C GLY A 365 -9.59 23.17 30.24
N VAL A 366 -10.71 23.89 30.07
CA VAL A 366 -12.06 23.37 30.34
C VAL A 366 -12.60 22.57 29.16
N VAL A 367 -12.60 21.24 29.26
CA VAL A 367 -13.16 20.37 28.21
C VAL A 367 -14.69 20.54 28.15
N VAL A 368 -15.19 20.99 27.00
CA VAL A 368 -16.64 21.04 26.74
C VAL A 368 -17.03 19.83 25.90
N ASN A 369 -17.60 18.83 26.58
CA ASN A 369 -17.96 17.53 26.00
C ASN A 369 -19.16 17.58 25.04
N GLU A 370 -19.90 18.68 25.03
CA GLU A 370 -21.09 18.88 24.18
C GLU A 370 -20.84 20.08 23.26
N ILE A 371 -21.15 19.95 21.97
CA ILE A 371 -21.18 21.07 21.02
C ILE A 371 -22.64 21.51 20.93
N ASP A 372 -22.93 22.74 21.34
CA ASP A 372 -24.28 23.28 21.28
C ASP A 372 -24.49 23.86 19.88
N THR A 373 -25.21 23.14 19.03
CA THR A 373 -25.46 23.53 17.64
C THR A 373 -26.42 24.72 17.52
N ALA A 374 -27.14 25.10 18.59
CA ALA A 374 -28.11 26.20 18.55
C ALA A 374 -27.47 27.59 18.78
N ASP A 375 -26.38 27.66 19.56
CA ASP A 375 -25.70 28.92 19.92
C ASP A 375 -24.23 29.01 19.45
N ASN A 376 -23.70 27.97 18.80
CA ASN A 376 -22.33 27.96 18.30
C ASN A 376 -22.22 28.51 16.87
N ILE A 377 -22.17 29.85 16.75
CA ILE A 377 -21.93 30.53 15.47
C ILE A 377 -20.56 30.21 14.84
N TRP A 378 -19.66 29.52 15.55
CA TRP A 378 -18.31 29.18 15.11
C TRP A 378 -18.20 27.82 14.41
N TRP A 379 -19.07 26.88 14.81
CA TRP A 379 -19.17 25.54 14.25
C TRP A 379 -20.66 25.19 14.15
N SER A 380 -21.26 25.40 12.98
CA SER A 380 -22.65 25.02 12.71
C SER A 380 -22.74 23.93 11.66
N VAL A 381 -23.77 23.09 11.77
CA VAL A 381 -24.10 22.05 10.79
C VAL A 381 -25.40 22.45 10.11
N GLU A 382 -25.31 22.81 8.84
CA GLU A 382 -26.43 23.32 8.05
C GLU A 382 -26.29 22.81 6.61
N ASP A 383 -27.38 22.35 6.00
CA ASP A 383 -27.39 21.80 4.64
C ASP A 383 -26.39 20.66 4.42
N ASN A 384 -26.17 19.84 5.45
CA ASN A 384 -25.14 18.79 5.50
C ASN A 384 -23.70 19.29 5.38
N LEU A 385 -23.45 20.56 5.74
CA LEU A 385 -22.13 21.18 5.71
C LEU A 385 -21.73 21.62 7.11
N LEU A 386 -20.47 21.39 7.46
CA LEU A 386 -19.84 22.01 8.62
C LEU A 386 -19.40 23.41 8.21
N LYS A 387 -20.11 24.44 8.68
CA LYS A 387 -19.79 25.84 8.45
C LYS A 387 -18.92 26.34 9.60
N VAL A 388 -17.69 26.75 9.28
CA VAL A 388 -16.69 27.21 10.24
C VAL A 388 -16.43 28.69 10.02
N LYS A 389 -16.79 29.52 11.00
CA LYS A 389 -16.83 30.98 10.83
C LYS A 389 -16.45 31.74 12.09
N ASN A 390 -15.73 32.85 11.98
CA ASN A 390 -15.55 33.72 13.14
C ASN A 390 -16.82 34.51 13.47
N GLY A 391 -17.11 34.63 14.77
CA GLY A 391 -18.09 35.60 15.28
C GLY A 391 -17.55 37.03 15.33
N PRO A 392 -18.36 38.03 15.72
CA PRO A 392 -17.99 39.44 15.72
C PRO A 392 -16.73 39.82 16.51
N ASP A 393 -16.39 39.03 17.53
CA ASP A 393 -15.20 39.25 18.38
C ASP A 393 -13.97 38.47 17.92
N GLU A 394 -14.02 37.87 16.72
CA GLU A 394 -12.90 37.23 16.03
C GLU A 394 -12.18 36.16 16.87
N LYS A 395 -12.91 35.49 17.77
CA LYS A 395 -12.38 34.37 18.55
C LYS A 395 -12.19 33.14 17.66
N GLY A 396 -11.18 32.35 18.02
CA GLY A 396 -10.86 31.08 17.38
C GLY A 396 -10.96 29.92 18.39
N SER A 397 -10.99 28.71 17.86
CA SER A 397 -10.98 27.46 18.62
C SER A 397 -10.54 26.32 17.71
N THR A 398 -10.34 25.13 18.26
CA THR A 398 -10.07 23.92 17.48
C THR A 398 -11.11 22.88 17.82
N LEU A 399 -11.70 22.29 16.79
CA LEU A 399 -12.60 21.16 16.88
C LEU A 399 -11.77 19.87 16.84
N TRP A 400 -11.73 19.12 17.93
CA TRP A 400 -10.90 17.91 18.07
C TRP A 400 -11.74 16.65 17.96
N THR A 401 -11.22 15.61 17.33
CA THR A 401 -11.79 14.27 17.46
C THR A 401 -11.71 13.80 18.91
N LYS A 402 -12.76 13.10 19.37
CA LYS A 402 -12.71 12.40 20.67
C LYS A 402 -11.73 11.23 20.65
N ASP A 403 -11.59 10.60 19.49
CA ASP A 403 -10.65 9.51 19.26
C ASP A 403 -9.21 10.05 19.08
N SER A 404 -8.23 9.20 19.37
CA SER A 404 -6.80 9.44 19.13
C SER A 404 -6.23 8.38 18.20
N PHE A 405 -5.32 8.79 17.33
CA PHE A 405 -4.79 7.99 16.24
C PHE A 405 -3.27 7.95 16.31
N ASP A 406 -2.70 6.78 16.01
CA ASP A 406 -1.29 6.59 15.71
C ASP A 406 -1.04 6.79 14.22
N ASN A 407 -1.07 5.73 13.41
CA ASN A 407 -0.98 5.82 11.96
C ASN A 407 -2.37 6.09 11.40
N PHE A 408 -2.53 7.16 10.62
CA PHE A 408 -3.83 7.48 10.03
C PHE A 408 -3.71 8.29 8.76
N ARG A 409 -4.82 8.28 8.01
CA ARG A 409 -5.06 9.15 6.88
C ARG A 409 -6.41 9.83 7.07
N VAL A 410 -6.41 11.16 7.08
CA VAL A 410 -7.63 11.97 7.05
C VAL A 410 -7.89 12.40 5.61
N ARG A 411 -9.11 12.22 5.13
CA ARG A 411 -9.58 12.84 3.89
C ARG A 411 -10.71 13.80 4.21
N LEU A 412 -10.70 14.95 3.57
CA LEU A 412 -11.74 15.94 3.74
C LEU A 412 -11.98 16.74 2.46
N GLU A 413 -13.20 17.25 2.35
CA GLU A 413 -13.59 18.23 1.35
C GLU A 413 -13.74 19.60 2.00
N PHE A 414 -13.10 20.63 1.43
CA PHE A 414 -13.21 21.99 1.93
C PHE A 414 -13.50 23.01 0.81
N LYS A 415 -14.15 24.12 1.18
CA LYS A 415 -14.43 25.25 0.29
C LYS A 415 -14.24 26.59 0.99
N PHE A 416 -13.52 27.50 0.35
CA PHE A 416 -13.40 28.88 0.80
C PHE A 416 -14.66 29.67 0.49
N ILE A 417 -15.14 30.47 1.45
CA ILE A 417 -16.39 31.22 1.31
C ILE A 417 -16.16 32.71 1.39
N SER A 418 -15.57 33.19 2.48
CA SER A 418 -15.32 34.62 2.61
C SER A 418 -14.16 34.92 3.56
N GLY A 419 -13.60 36.12 3.40
CA GLY A 419 -12.54 36.61 4.25
C GLY A 419 -11.16 36.02 3.95
N ASN A 420 -10.23 36.22 4.88
CA ASN A 420 -8.85 35.75 4.74
C ASN A 420 -8.68 34.43 5.49
N ILE A 421 -8.87 33.32 4.78
CA ILE A 421 -8.86 31.97 5.34
C ILE A 421 -7.48 31.64 5.90
N ASP A 422 -7.42 31.33 7.19
CA ASP A 422 -6.24 30.86 7.91
C ASP A 422 -6.71 29.71 8.80
N SER A 423 -6.67 28.49 8.26
CA SER A 423 -7.20 27.28 8.87
C SER A 423 -6.16 26.16 8.77
N GLY A 424 -6.50 24.98 9.26
CA GLY A 424 -5.69 23.80 9.04
C GLY A 424 -6.18 22.58 9.78
N VAL A 425 -5.52 21.46 9.49
CA VAL A 425 -5.73 20.15 10.11
C VAL A 425 -4.56 19.86 11.03
N PHE A 426 -4.80 19.84 12.33
CA PHE A 426 -3.82 19.41 13.33
C PHE A 426 -3.65 17.90 13.28
N MET A 427 -2.41 17.44 13.18
CA MET A 427 -2.04 16.03 13.10
C MET A 427 -1.46 15.59 14.45
N ARG A 428 -2.30 14.98 15.31
CA ARG A 428 -1.95 14.44 16.65
C ARG A 428 -1.72 15.47 17.77
N GLY A 429 -2.08 16.73 17.56
CA GLY A 429 -2.03 17.76 18.59
C GLY A 429 -1.64 19.13 18.03
N SER A 430 -1.48 20.11 18.92
CA SER A 430 -1.16 21.49 18.56
C SER A 430 0.14 22.00 19.22
N ASP A 431 0.92 21.12 19.84
CA ASP A 431 2.21 21.46 20.43
C ASP A 431 3.35 21.43 19.38
N GLN A 432 4.57 21.74 19.81
CA GLN A 432 5.76 21.80 18.94
C GLN A 432 6.19 20.45 18.32
N LEU A 433 5.59 19.34 18.74
CA LEU A 433 5.87 17.99 18.28
C LEU A 433 4.82 17.52 17.24
N ASN A 434 3.89 18.39 16.85
CA ASN A 434 2.82 18.06 15.91
C ASN A 434 2.72 19.11 14.81
N PRO A 435 2.64 18.71 13.53
CA PRO A 435 2.33 19.65 12.47
C PRO A 435 0.82 19.92 12.41
N GLN A 436 0.50 21.15 12.00
CA GLN A 436 -0.77 21.47 11.38
C GLN A 436 -0.58 21.51 9.86
N ILE A 437 -1.37 20.79 9.10
CA ILE A 437 -1.44 20.95 7.65
C ILE A 437 -2.30 22.18 7.35
N GLN A 438 -1.67 23.24 6.86
CA GLN A 438 -2.32 24.54 6.65
C GLN A 438 -3.38 24.45 5.54
N ILE A 439 -4.45 25.23 5.72
CA ILE A 439 -5.45 25.54 4.71
C ILE A 439 -5.57 27.07 4.62
N GLY A 440 -5.25 27.63 3.46
CA GLY A 440 -5.32 29.07 3.18
C GLY A 440 -4.03 29.85 3.47
N VAL A 441 -4.21 31.13 3.78
CA VAL A 441 -3.17 32.15 3.91
C VAL A 441 -2.54 32.14 5.28
N SER A 442 -1.22 31.95 5.30
CA SER A 442 -0.42 32.06 6.51
C SER A 442 -0.45 33.48 7.08
N GLY A 443 -0.75 33.60 8.37
CA GLY A 443 -0.69 34.87 9.07
C GLY A 443 0.67 35.53 9.17
N SER A 444 1.75 34.76 9.24
CA SER A 444 3.12 35.28 9.30
C SER A 444 3.67 35.61 7.92
N LEU A 445 3.41 34.76 6.91
CA LEU A 445 3.96 34.93 5.56
C LEU A 445 3.08 35.75 4.63
N LYS A 446 1.82 36.01 5.00
CA LYS A 446 0.84 36.80 4.21
C LYS A 446 0.62 36.27 2.79
N ARG A 447 0.73 34.96 2.60
CA ARG A 447 0.47 34.25 1.34
C ARG A 447 -0.10 32.86 1.60
N ASP A 448 -0.72 32.27 0.58
CA ASP A 448 -1.23 30.90 0.66
C ASP A 448 -0.10 29.92 0.98
N MET A 449 -0.37 29.04 1.93
CA MET A 449 0.50 27.95 2.36
C MET A 449 -0.29 26.64 2.44
N THR A 450 -1.40 26.52 1.70
CA THR A 450 -2.28 25.34 1.72
C THR A 450 -1.45 24.05 1.52
N CYS A 451 -1.79 22.99 2.23
CA CYS A 451 -1.09 21.69 2.27
C CYS A 451 0.31 21.71 2.89
N SER A 452 0.85 22.85 3.30
CA SER A 452 2.19 22.92 3.92
C SER A 452 2.12 22.66 5.43
N PRO A 453 3.04 21.89 6.02
CA PRO A 453 3.10 21.69 7.46
C PRO A 453 3.56 22.96 8.17
N TYR A 454 2.74 23.48 9.08
CA TYR A 454 3.15 24.42 10.11
C TYR A 454 3.49 23.66 11.39
N VAL A 455 4.71 23.80 11.90
CA VAL A 455 5.13 23.22 13.17
C VAL A 455 5.43 24.34 14.17
N PRO A 456 4.80 24.37 15.35
CA PRO A 456 5.04 25.42 16.33
C PRO A 456 6.54 25.58 16.64
N LYS A 457 7.00 26.83 16.70
CA LYS A 457 8.42 27.24 16.81
C LYS A 457 9.33 26.96 15.60
N LYS A 458 8.95 26.07 14.68
CA LYS A 458 9.70 25.82 13.42
C LYS A 458 9.11 26.55 12.21
N GLY A 459 7.86 27.01 12.27
CA GLY A 459 7.20 27.67 11.14
C GLY A 459 6.83 26.65 10.06
N TYR A 460 7.12 26.95 8.80
CA TYR A 460 6.90 26.02 7.66
C TYR A 460 8.23 25.38 7.25
N PRO A 461 8.63 24.24 7.83
CA PRO A 461 9.88 23.57 7.49
C PRO A 461 9.93 23.08 6.03
N GLN A 462 8.77 22.90 5.41
CA GLN A 462 8.64 22.50 4.01
C GLN A 462 7.38 23.12 3.42
N GLU A 463 7.46 23.56 2.17
CA GLU A 463 6.32 24.08 1.43
C GLU A 463 5.80 23.02 0.47
N ALA A 464 4.48 22.88 0.39
CA ALA A 464 3.82 22.00 -0.56
C ALA A 464 4.02 22.51 -2.01
N THR A 465 4.23 21.58 -2.93
CA THR A 465 4.44 21.87 -4.35
C THR A 465 3.12 21.80 -5.13
N LYS A 466 3.06 22.35 -6.34
CA LYS A 466 1.88 22.30 -7.25
C LYS A 466 0.58 22.93 -6.72
N VAL A 467 0.50 23.39 -5.47
CA VAL A 467 -0.73 23.91 -4.83
C VAL A 467 -1.40 25.00 -5.68
N LYS A 468 -0.63 25.97 -6.18
CA LYS A 468 -1.17 27.08 -6.99
C LYS A 468 -1.94 26.63 -8.23
N SER A 469 -1.55 25.51 -8.87
CA SER A 469 -2.24 24.99 -10.04
C SER A 469 -3.42 24.08 -9.70
N LEU A 470 -3.49 23.57 -8.47
CA LEU A 470 -4.46 22.57 -8.05
C LEU A 470 -5.60 23.17 -7.21
N LEU A 471 -5.28 24.16 -6.37
CA LEU A 471 -6.22 24.77 -5.43
C LEU A 471 -7.29 25.57 -6.17
N LYS A 472 -8.55 25.22 -5.93
CA LYS A 472 -9.72 25.91 -6.50
C LYS A 472 -10.24 26.92 -5.48
N MET A 473 -10.06 28.21 -5.76
CA MET A 473 -10.42 29.27 -4.80
C MET A 473 -11.94 29.40 -4.61
N ASP A 474 -12.73 29.15 -5.65
CA ASP A 474 -14.19 29.37 -5.65
C ASP A 474 -15.01 28.06 -5.64
N ASP A 475 -14.35 26.92 -5.44
CA ASP A 475 -14.97 25.59 -5.55
C ASP A 475 -14.46 24.62 -4.47
N TRP A 476 -15.07 23.44 -4.41
CA TRP A 476 -14.67 22.35 -3.52
C TRP A 476 -13.30 21.78 -3.87
N ASN A 477 -12.50 21.56 -2.82
CA ASN A 477 -11.19 20.93 -2.89
C ASN A 477 -11.20 19.65 -2.05
N ASN A 478 -10.52 18.62 -2.52
CA ASN A 478 -10.26 17.39 -1.79
C ASN A 478 -8.84 17.44 -1.21
N MET A 479 -8.69 17.25 0.08
CA MET A 479 -7.40 17.07 0.75
C MET A 479 -7.34 15.67 1.35
N VAL A 480 -6.21 15.01 1.18
CA VAL A 480 -5.83 13.83 1.94
C VAL A 480 -4.55 14.18 2.70
N ALA A 481 -4.56 14.06 4.02
CA ALA A 481 -3.38 14.23 4.86
C ALA A 481 -3.12 12.93 5.63
N GLU A 482 -1.89 12.47 5.63
CA GLU A 482 -1.48 11.21 6.25
C GLU A 482 -0.38 11.47 7.27
N ALA A 483 -0.43 10.71 8.37
CA ALA A 483 0.68 10.56 9.30
C ALA A 483 0.95 9.06 9.53
N ILE A 484 2.14 8.58 9.13
CA ILE A 484 2.63 7.23 9.40
C ILE A 484 3.98 7.33 10.11
N GLY A 485 4.05 6.84 11.34
CA GLY A 485 5.18 7.11 12.22
C GLY A 485 5.40 8.62 12.33
N ASN A 486 6.60 9.08 12.00
CA ASN A 486 6.97 10.50 12.01
C ASN A 486 6.96 11.18 10.62
N ARG A 487 6.45 10.49 9.59
CA ARG A 487 6.33 10.99 8.22
C ARG A 487 4.91 11.47 7.95
N TYR A 488 4.81 12.62 7.30
CA TYR A 488 3.56 13.29 6.96
C TYR A 488 3.49 13.50 5.45
N ARG A 489 2.41 13.04 4.82
CA ARG A 489 2.20 13.18 3.37
C ARG A 489 0.86 13.84 3.08
N VAL A 490 0.80 14.68 2.04
CA VAL A 490 -0.44 15.37 1.67
C VAL A 490 -0.67 15.32 0.16
N TRP A 491 -1.93 15.08 -0.20
CA TRP A 491 -2.46 15.17 -1.56
C TRP A 491 -3.54 16.25 -1.63
N LEU A 492 -3.57 16.98 -2.74
CA LEU A 492 -4.57 17.99 -3.04
C LEU A 492 -5.19 17.69 -4.40
N ASN A 493 -6.51 17.51 -4.44
CA ASN A 493 -7.27 17.21 -5.65
C ASN A 493 -6.69 16.01 -6.44
N GLY A 494 -6.26 14.97 -5.71
CA GLY A 494 -5.71 13.72 -6.25
C GLY A 494 -4.20 13.71 -6.47
N GLU A 495 -3.53 14.86 -6.38
CA GLU A 495 -2.09 14.98 -6.66
C GLU A 495 -1.27 15.05 -5.37
N HIS A 496 -0.17 14.28 -5.28
CA HIS A 496 0.77 14.37 -4.17
C HIS A 496 1.52 15.70 -4.20
N VAL A 497 1.51 16.44 -3.07
CA VAL A 497 2.05 17.81 -2.99
C VAL A 497 3.09 18.01 -1.89
N MET A 498 3.12 17.18 -0.84
CA MET A 498 4.00 17.35 0.32
C MET A 498 4.36 16.02 0.96
N ASP A 499 5.63 15.87 1.35
CA ASP A 499 6.17 14.71 2.06
C ASP A 499 7.27 15.18 3.02
N TYR A 500 7.00 15.11 4.33
CA TYR A 500 7.81 15.74 5.37
C TYR A 500 8.03 14.78 6.56
N ILE A 501 9.26 14.71 7.07
CA ILE A 501 9.62 13.94 8.26
C ILE A 501 9.88 14.89 9.43
N LEU A 502 9.22 14.65 10.57
CA LEU A 502 9.42 15.38 11.82
C LEU A 502 10.01 14.45 12.88
N GLU A 503 11.34 14.48 13.06
CA GLU A 503 12.10 13.52 13.89
C GLU A 503 11.48 13.25 15.28
N ASP A 504 11.14 14.30 16.03
CA ASP A 504 10.60 14.22 17.40
C ASP A 504 9.06 14.26 17.45
N ALA A 505 8.37 13.78 16.42
CA ALA A 505 6.92 13.84 16.37
C ALA A 505 6.25 13.04 17.51
N ASN A 506 5.12 13.54 18.04
CA ASN A 506 4.23 12.65 18.78
C ASN A 506 3.69 11.59 17.82
N LEU A 507 3.72 10.33 18.26
CA LEU A 507 3.26 9.20 17.45
C LEU A 507 1.81 8.83 17.72
N LYS A 508 1.13 9.53 18.62
CA LYS A 508 -0.30 9.32 18.91
C LYS A 508 -0.97 10.61 19.37
N GLY A 509 -2.19 10.87 18.87
CA GLY A 509 -3.02 11.99 19.34
C GLY A 509 -4.27 12.21 18.49
N PRO A 510 -5.12 13.18 18.84
CA PRO A 510 -6.35 13.48 18.10
C PRO A 510 -6.07 14.27 16.80
N VAL A 511 -7.03 14.24 15.87
CA VAL A 511 -7.06 15.14 14.71
C VAL A 511 -7.87 16.38 15.05
N GLY A 512 -7.44 17.56 14.61
CA GLY A 512 -8.12 18.82 14.91
C GLY A 512 -8.37 19.68 13.69
N ILE A 513 -9.54 20.31 13.60
CA ILE A 513 -9.84 21.34 12.59
C ILE A 513 -9.78 22.71 13.25
N GLN A 514 -9.03 23.64 12.65
CA GLN A 514 -8.84 24.96 13.22
C GLN A 514 -9.87 25.99 12.74
N LEU A 515 -10.37 26.80 13.67
CA LEU A 515 -10.84 28.16 13.41
C LEU A 515 -9.85 29.14 14.04
N HIS A 516 -9.09 29.87 13.22
CA HIS A 516 -8.06 30.77 13.73
C HIS A 516 -8.68 32.05 14.31
N SER A 517 -8.06 32.59 15.38
CA SER A 517 -8.49 33.83 16.03
C SER A 517 -7.93 35.09 15.33
N ASN A 518 -8.49 36.27 15.62
CA ASN A 518 -8.15 37.57 15.03
C ASN A 518 -8.27 37.58 13.50
N ARG A 519 -9.33 36.92 13.02
CA ARG A 519 -9.67 36.77 11.61
C ARG A 519 -11.16 37.01 11.41
N GLN A 520 -11.48 37.39 10.18
CA GLN A 520 -12.80 37.19 9.59
C GLN A 520 -12.59 36.18 8.48
N MET A 521 -12.98 34.93 8.72
CA MET A 521 -12.94 33.86 7.75
C MET A 521 -14.22 33.02 7.84
N GLU A 522 -14.59 32.45 6.69
CA GLU A 522 -15.61 31.44 6.58
C GLU A 522 -15.13 30.34 5.63
N ILE A 523 -15.07 29.11 6.12
CA ILE A 523 -14.69 27.91 5.37
C ILE A 523 -15.71 26.81 5.67
N TRP A 524 -16.09 26.05 4.65
CA TRP A 524 -17.04 24.97 4.78
C TRP A 524 -16.39 23.62 4.53
N TYR A 525 -16.88 22.58 5.21
CA TYR A 525 -16.50 21.18 5.00
C TYR A 525 -17.74 20.32 4.72
N LYS A 526 -17.60 19.30 3.85
CA LYS A 526 -18.67 18.34 3.54
C LYS A 526 -18.51 17.04 4.31
N SER A 527 -17.40 16.36 4.05
CA SER A 527 -17.06 15.06 4.63
C SER A 527 -15.70 15.15 5.31
N ILE A 528 -15.57 14.50 6.46
CA ILE A 528 -14.27 14.26 7.11
C ILE A 528 -14.25 12.79 7.49
N ASP A 529 -13.43 12.02 6.79
CA ASP A 529 -13.23 10.60 7.07
C ASP A 529 -11.80 10.35 7.53
N ILE A 530 -11.63 9.46 8.49
CA ILE A 530 -10.31 9.08 9.02
C ILE A 530 -10.18 7.57 8.95
N ALA A 531 -9.13 7.09 8.27
CA ALA A 531 -8.69 5.71 8.31
C ALA A 531 -7.54 5.60 9.31
N SER A 532 -7.68 4.72 10.31
CA SER A 532 -6.61 4.38 11.26
C SER A 532 -5.99 3.05 10.84
N PHE A 533 -4.67 2.92 10.89
CA PHE A 533 -3.97 1.73 10.42
C PHE A 533 -3.44 0.86 11.53
#